data_AF-A0A6B2BZH5-F1
#
_entry.id   AF-A0A6B2BZH5-F1
#
_cell.length_a   1.000
_cell.length_b   1.000
_cell.length_c   1.000
_cell.angle_alpha   90.00
_cell.angle_beta   90.00
_cell.angle_gamma   90.00
#
_symmetry.space_group_name_H-M   'P 1'
#
loop_
_entity.id
_entity.type
_entity.pdbx_description
1 polymer ?
#
loop_
_entity_poly.entity_id
_entity_poly.type
_entity_poly.pdbx_seq_one_letter_code
_entity_poly.pdbx_strand_id
1 'polypeptide(L)'
;MANNNKVNDETQTNETSTVPIQGKTTYQLSTGLIIAAGYANKLRRVALVSLGNSVPKDVIIRDISEINKKLFDELIIKNKIDKLDVIRLTVKLVYDPENKKLELGEYKIIRYIPEEKCTNVPQEDLLRLKEENEKLKGEMNTLKEKLKELEQMLSSA
;
A
#
# COMPACT_ATOMS: atom_id res chain seq x y z
N MET A 1 -22.17 38.36 24.33
CA MET A 1 -21.23 39.21 23.60
C MET A 1 -19.97 38.39 23.34
N ALA A 2 -19.52 38.42 22.07
CA ALA A 2 -18.22 38.00 21.53
C ALA A 2 -17.80 36.52 21.64
N ASN A 3 -18.14 35.76 20.59
CA ASN A 3 -17.36 34.64 20.05
C ASN A 3 -15.95 35.13 19.68
N ASN A 4 -14.91 34.41 20.11
CA ASN A 4 -13.57 34.53 19.52
C ASN A 4 -13.18 33.20 18.88
N ASN A 5 -13.53 33.08 17.60
CA ASN A 5 -12.87 32.19 16.66
C ASN A 5 -11.42 32.67 16.49
N LYS A 6 -10.45 31.84 16.89
CA LYS A 6 -9.11 31.89 16.29
C LYS A 6 -8.92 30.61 15.48
N VAL A 7 -8.86 30.87 14.18
CA VAL A 7 -8.63 29.95 13.08
C VAL A 7 -7.30 29.22 13.31
N ASN A 8 -7.35 27.90 13.41
CA ASN A 8 -6.18 27.04 13.30
C ASN A 8 -5.79 26.96 11.83
N ASP A 9 -4.78 27.73 11.45
CA ASP A 9 -4.14 27.61 10.14
C ASP A 9 -3.12 26.47 10.25
N GLU A 10 -3.60 25.23 10.10
CA GLU A 10 -2.75 24.05 9.96
C GLU A 10 -2.21 24.00 8.53
N THR A 11 -1.12 24.71 8.27
CA THR A 11 -0.27 24.42 7.12
C THR A 11 0.31 23.01 7.28
N GLN A 12 -0.32 22.03 6.62
CA GLN A 12 0.19 20.66 6.48
C GLN A 12 1.49 20.68 5.67
N THR A 13 2.63 20.70 6.37
CA THR A 13 3.92 20.33 5.81
C THR A 13 3.95 18.82 5.63
N ASN A 14 4.14 18.37 4.39
CA ASN A 14 4.36 16.97 4.04
C ASN A 14 5.73 16.52 4.56
N GLU A 15 5.82 16.28 5.86
CA GLU A 15 7.04 15.78 6.48
C GLU A 15 7.14 14.27 6.27
N THR A 16 8.16 13.87 5.52
CA THR A 16 8.56 12.47 5.41
C THR A 16 9.03 12.04 6.79
N SER A 17 8.16 11.34 7.53
CA SER A 17 8.44 10.88 8.88
C SER A 17 9.57 9.84 8.85
N THR A 18 10.76 10.31 9.20
CA THR A 18 11.95 9.49 9.31
C THR A 18 12.05 9.00 10.75
N VAL A 19 11.72 7.73 11.02
CA VAL A 19 11.92 7.13 12.35
C VAL A 19 13.17 6.25 12.28
N PRO A 20 14.26 6.59 12.98
CA PRO A 20 15.46 5.76 13.01
C PRO A 20 15.24 4.60 13.98
N ILE A 21 15.13 3.38 13.45
CA ILE A 21 15.19 2.15 14.24
C ILE A 21 16.46 1.42 13.78
N GLN A 22 17.47 1.42 14.65
CA GLN A 22 18.76 0.72 14.46
C GLN A 22 19.44 0.97 13.10
N GLY A 23 19.95 2.17 12.87
CA GLY A 23 20.82 2.48 11.71
C GLY A 23 20.14 2.38 10.32
N LYS A 24 18.92 1.84 10.24
CA LYS A 24 18.12 1.74 9.02
C LYS A 24 17.19 2.95 8.93
N THR A 25 17.30 3.69 7.85
CA THR A 25 16.46 4.86 7.61
C THR A 25 15.25 4.44 6.78
N THR A 26 14.06 4.71 7.31
CA THR A 26 12.81 4.41 6.62
C THR A 26 12.33 5.65 5.86
N TYR A 27 11.97 5.47 4.60
CA TYR A 27 11.43 6.50 3.72
C TYR A 27 10.06 6.08 3.22
N GLN A 28 9.13 7.02 3.11
CA GLN A 28 7.83 6.79 2.50
C GLN A 28 7.71 7.60 1.22
N LEU A 29 7.55 6.91 0.10
CA LEU A 29 7.39 7.53 -1.22
C LEU A 29 5.95 7.40 -1.68
N SER A 30 5.34 8.51 -2.09
CA SER A 30 4.04 8.51 -2.74
C SER A 30 4.17 9.03 -4.17
N THR A 31 3.60 8.27 -5.11
CA THR A 31 3.59 8.64 -6.54
C THR A 31 2.50 9.67 -6.87
N GLY A 32 1.56 9.92 -5.97
CA GLY A 32 0.35 10.71 -6.27
C GLY A 32 -0.57 9.95 -7.23
N LEU A 33 -1.45 10.69 -7.92
CA LEU A 33 -2.29 10.14 -8.99
C LEU A 33 -1.46 9.99 -10.27
N ILE A 34 -1.40 8.78 -10.81
CA ILE A 34 -0.66 8.46 -12.03
C ILE A 34 -1.39 7.43 -12.88
N ILE A 35 -1.19 7.50 -14.19
CA ILE A 35 -1.59 6.43 -15.10
C ILE A 35 -0.68 5.21 -14.83
N ALA A 36 -1.28 4.03 -14.74
CA ALA A 36 -0.58 2.79 -14.41
C ALA A 36 0.62 2.56 -15.32
N ALA A 37 0.51 2.77 -16.64
CA ALA A 37 1.64 2.64 -17.56
C ALA A 37 2.90 3.46 -17.18
N GLY A 38 2.74 4.57 -16.45
CA GLY A 38 3.82 5.47 -16.05
C GLY A 38 4.39 5.23 -14.66
N TYR A 39 3.92 4.21 -13.92
CA TYR A 39 4.24 4.07 -12.49
C TYR A 39 5.74 3.96 -12.21
N ALA A 40 6.45 3.15 -12.99
CA ALA A 40 7.87 2.88 -12.77
C ALA A 40 8.73 4.15 -12.92
N ASN A 41 8.41 4.95 -13.94
CA ASN A 41 9.11 6.22 -14.19
C ASN A 41 8.81 7.25 -13.10
N LYS A 42 7.56 7.31 -12.62
CA LYS A 42 7.20 8.18 -11.51
C LYS A 42 7.91 7.77 -10.22
N LEU A 43 7.89 6.49 -9.87
CA LEU A 43 8.52 5.98 -8.65
C LEU A 43 10.03 6.27 -8.65
N ARG A 44 10.71 6.04 -9.78
CA ARG A 44 12.13 6.39 -9.94
C ARG A 44 12.40 7.88 -9.75
N ARG A 45 11.59 8.74 -10.37
CA ARG A 45 11.76 10.20 -10.26
C ARG A 45 11.56 10.68 -8.83
N VAL A 46 10.52 10.17 -8.16
CA VAL A 46 10.23 10.50 -6.76
C VAL A 46 11.37 10.00 -5.86
N ALA A 47 11.84 8.77 -6.05
CA ALA A 47 12.95 8.22 -5.27
C ALA A 47 14.25 9.03 -5.43
N LEU A 48 14.59 9.45 -6.65
CA LEU A 48 15.79 10.28 -6.88
C LEU A 48 15.71 11.65 -6.20
N VAL A 49 14.53 12.27 -6.18
CA VAL A 49 14.33 13.57 -5.52
C VAL A 49 14.31 13.43 -4.01
N SER A 50 13.61 12.42 -3.48
CA SER A 50 13.43 12.24 -2.04
C SER A 50 14.66 11.64 -1.35
N LEU A 51 15.37 10.69 -1.99
CA LEU A 51 16.52 10.02 -1.39
C LEU A 51 17.86 10.56 -1.89
N GLY A 52 17.89 11.43 -2.91
CA GLY A 52 19.13 11.86 -3.57
C GLY A 52 20.13 12.59 -2.67
N ASN A 53 19.69 13.09 -1.51
CA ASN A 53 20.56 13.73 -0.52
C ASN A 53 21.18 12.73 0.48
N SER A 54 20.54 11.57 0.69
CA SER A 54 20.92 10.59 1.73
C SER A 54 21.50 9.30 1.17
N VAL A 55 21.16 8.95 -0.08
CA VAL A 55 21.54 7.68 -0.71
C VAL A 55 22.21 7.95 -2.07
N PRO A 56 23.31 7.26 -2.40
CA PRO A 56 23.96 7.39 -3.70
C PRO A 56 23.01 7.08 -4.86
N LYS A 57 23.08 7.88 -5.93
CA LYS A 57 22.19 7.76 -7.11
C LYS A 57 22.23 6.39 -7.76
N ASP A 58 23.41 5.78 -7.85
CA ASP A 58 23.59 4.47 -8.48
C ASP A 58 22.83 3.37 -7.72
N VAL A 59 22.83 3.43 -6.38
CA VAL A 59 22.09 2.51 -5.52
C VAL A 59 20.59 2.71 -5.71
N ILE A 60 20.12 3.95 -5.72
CA ILE A 60 18.70 4.27 -5.95
C ILE A 60 18.24 3.69 -7.29
N ILE A 61 18.98 3.90 -8.37
CA ILE A 61 18.59 3.46 -9.72
C ILE A 61 18.55 1.93 -9.81
N ARG A 62 19.57 1.24 -9.29
CA ARG A 62 19.66 -0.22 -9.27
C ARG A 62 18.50 -0.82 -8.49
N ASP A 63 18.33 -0.40 -7.25
CA ASP A 63 17.40 -1.06 -6.33
C ASP A 63 15.95 -0.71 -6.66
N ILE A 64 15.65 0.52 -7.10
CA ILE A 64 14.31 0.87 -7.59
C ILE A 64 13.96 0.08 -8.85
N SER A 65 14.92 -0.29 -9.69
CA SER A 65 14.65 -1.12 -10.87
C SER A 65 14.23 -2.54 -10.46
N GLU A 66 14.87 -3.11 -9.44
CA GLU A 66 14.45 -4.40 -8.86
C GLU A 66 13.08 -4.31 -8.20
N ILE A 67 12.82 -3.25 -7.43
CA ILE A 67 11.54 -2.98 -6.78
C ILE A 67 10.43 -2.83 -7.83
N ASN A 68 10.69 -2.11 -8.92
CA ASN A 68 9.73 -1.92 -10.01
C ASN A 68 9.32 -3.26 -10.64
N LYS A 69 10.25 -4.20 -10.77
CA LYS A 69 9.96 -5.54 -11.29
C LYS A 69 9.02 -6.30 -10.36
N LYS A 70 9.28 -6.28 -9.04
CA LYS A 70 8.39 -6.90 -8.04
C LYS A 70 6.99 -6.28 -8.04
N LEU A 71 6.92 -4.94 -8.07
CA LEU A 71 5.66 -4.22 -8.13
C LEU A 71 4.88 -4.47 -9.43
N PHE A 72 5.57 -4.72 -10.55
CA PHE A 72 4.92 -5.05 -11.82
C PHE A 72 4.09 -6.33 -11.69
N ASP A 73 4.69 -7.37 -11.12
CA ASP A 73 4.05 -8.66 -10.94
C ASP A 73 2.79 -8.54 -10.08
N GLU A 74 2.82 -7.69 -9.05
CA GLU A 74 1.67 -7.47 -8.17
C GLU A 74 0.59 -6.58 -8.80
N LEU A 75 0.97 -5.50 -9.46
CA LEU A 75 0.04 -4.56 -10.09
C LEU A 75 -0.70 -5.18 -11.28
N ILE A 76 0.04 -5.85 -12.16
CA ILE A 76 -0.49 -6.30 -13.46
C ILE A 76 -0.97 -7.76 -13.38
N ILE A 77 -0.20 -8.65 -12.78
CA ILE A 77 -0.53 -10.09 -12.79
C ILE A 77 -1.60 -10.40 -11.73
N LYS A 78 -1.43 -9.93 -10.50
CA LYS A 78 -2.39 -10.19 -9.41
C LYS A 78 -3.61 -9.28 -9.48
N ASN A 79 -3.39 -7.98 -9.59
CA ASN A 79 -4.48 -7.01 -9.46
C ASN A 79 -5.16 -6.66 -10.79
N LYS A 80 -4.66 -7.19 -11.93
CA LYS A 80 -5.20 -6.99 -13.29
C LYS A 80 -5.51 -5.52 -13.59
N ILE A 81 -4.61 -4.62 -13.17
CA ILE A 81 -4.74 -3.19 -13.43
C ILE A 81 -4.39 -2.93 -14.90
N ASP A 82 -5.24 -2.20 -15.59
CA ASP A 82 -5.03 -1.86 -17.00
C ASP A 82 -4.03 -0.69 -17.13
N LYS A 83 -3.35 -0.60 -18.27
CA LYS A 83 -2.32 0.40 -18.54
C LYS A 83 -2.84 1.84 -18.40
N LEU A 84 -4.11 2.06 -18.73
CA LEU A 84 -4.76 3.37 -18.71
C LEU A 84 -5.45 3.70 -17.38
N ASP A 85 -5.47 2.76 -16.43
CA ASP A 85 -6.07 3.03 -15.13
C ASP A 85 -5.27 4.06 -14.35
N VAL A 86 -5.99 4.84 -13.54
CA VAL A 86 -5.36 5.78 -12.62
C VAL A 86 -5.13 5.08 -11.28
N ILE A 87 -3.89 5.14 -10.80
CA ILE A 87 -3.49 4.54 -9.54
C ILE A 87 -2.77 5.56 -8.66
N ARG A 88 -2.78 5.30 -7.36
CA ARG A 88 -1.87 5.89 -6.40
C ARG A 88 -1.08 4.78 -5.71
N LEU A 89 0.22 4.81 -5.90
CA LEU A 89 1.17 3.91 -5.28
C LEU A 89 1.91 4.64 -4.16
N THR A 90 1.87 4.06 -2.96
CA THR A 90 2.66 4.49 -1.81
C THR A 90 3.56 3.34 -1.39
N VAL A 91 4.87 3.58 -1.29
CA VAL A 91 5.87 2.55 -0.99
C VAL A 91 6.72 3.00 0.19
N LYS A 92 6.91 2.12 1.15
CA LYS A 92 7.86 2.27 2.25
C LYS A 92 9.16 1.60 1.85
N LEU A 93 10.26 2.32 1.96
CA LEU A 93 11.60 1.87 1.62
C LEU A 93 12.47 1.94 2.85
N VAL A 94 13.29 0.91 3.06
CA VAL A 94 14.23 0.86 4.17
C VAL A 94 15.64 0.88 3.58
N TYR A 95 16.42 1.89 3.92
CA TYR A 95 17.81 1.99 3.50
C TYR A 95 18.73 1.39 4.56
N ASP A 96 19.55 0.44 4.14
CA ASP A 96 20.62 -0.14 4.94
C ASP A 96 21.97 0.47 4.51
N PRO A 97 22.60 1.30 5.37
CA PRO A 97 23.87 1.95 5.07
C PRO A 97 25.06 1.00 5.04
N GLU A 98 25.02 -0.13 5.75
CA GLU A 98 26.12 -1.10 5.78
C GLU A 98 26.20 -1.88 4.47
N ASN A 99 25.04 -2.33 3.97
CA ASN A 99 24.94 -3.09 2.74
C ASN A 99 24.75 -2.23 1.48
N LYS A 100 24.61 -0.89 1.63
CA LYS A 100 24.27 0.06 0.56
C LYS A 100 23.12 -0.45 -0.29
N LYS A 101 22.04 -0.83 0.39
CA LYS A 101 20.87 -1.48 -0.22
C LYS A 101 19.59 -0.83 0.22
N LEU A 102 18.68 -0.65 -0.74
CA LEU A 102 17.33 -0.19 -0.53
C LEU A 102 16.38 -1.37 -0.61
N GLU A 103 15.70 -1.64 0.49
CA GLU A 103 14.76 -2.75 0.61
C GLU A 103 13.32 -2.27 0.49
N LEU A 104 12.51 -3.06 -0.21
CA LEU A 104 11.07 -2.85 -0.29
C LEU A 104 10.44 -3.27 1.04
N GLY A 105 9.84 -2.30 1.74
CA GLY A 105 8.97 -2.57 2.87
C GLY A 105 7.52 -2.72 2.41
N GLU A 106 6.60 -2.21 3.23
CA GLU A 106 5.18 -2.19 2.92
C GLU A 106 4.86 -1.27 1.72
N TYR A 107 3.89 -1.68 0.90
CA TYR A 107 3.36 -0.83 -0.16
C TYR A 107 1.83 -0.87 -0.15
N LYS A 108 1.23 0.22 -0.62
CA LYS A 108 -0.21 0.37 -0.77
C LYS A 108 -0.53 0.85 -2.17
N ILE A 109 -1.45 0.14 -2.82
CA ILE A 109 -1.93 0.46 -4.16
C ILE A 109 -3.42 0.82 -4.05
N ILE A 110 -3.77 2.02 -4.53
CA ILE A 110 -5.15 2.46 -4.64
C ILE A 110 -5.44 2.65 -6.13
N ARG A 111 -6.43 1.92 -6.65
CA ARG A 111 -6.93 2.09 -8.02
C ARG A 111 -8.12 3.04 -7.99
N TYR A 112 -8.14 4.01 -8.89
CA TYR A 112 -9.24 4.95 -9.09
C TYR A 112 -10.00 4.53 -10.33
N ILE A 113 -11.29 4.29 -10.15
CA ILE A 113 -12.20 3.87 -11.22
C ILE A 113 -13.09 5.09 -11.54
N PRO A 114 -13.20 5.49 -12.82
CA PRO A 114 -14.13 6.54 -13.22
C PRO A 114 -15.57 6.18 -12.86
N GLU A 115 -16.38 7.18 -12.51
CA GLU A 115 -17.77 6.98 -12.09
C GLU A 115 -18.61 6.21 -13.11
N GLU A 116 -18.40 6.46 -14.41
CA GLU A 116 -19.05 5.76 -15.52
C GLU A 116 -18.85 4.23 -15.49
N LYS A 117 -17.69 3.78 -15.00
CA LYS A 117 -17.38 2.36 -14.81
C LYS A 117 -17.89 1.83 -13.47
N CYS A 118 -18.15 2.71 -12.49
CA CYS A 118 -18.75 2.33 -11.21
C CYS A 118 -20.23 1.95 -11.37
N THR A 119 -20.96 2.56 -12.30
CA THR A 119 -22.37 2.23 -12.59
C THR A 119 -22.55 0.84 -13.20
N ASN A 120 -21.51 0.34 -13.88
CA ASN A 120 -21.51 -0.95 -14.58
C ASN A 120 -20.81 -2.08 -13.78
N VAL A 121 -20.46 -1.88 -12.51
CA VAL A 121 -20.16 -3.02 -11.64
C VAL A 121 -21.45 -3.82 -11.56
N PRO A 122 -21.53 -5.04 -12.13
CA PRO A 122 -22.78 -5.79 -12.12
C PRO A 122 -23.18 -5.94 -10.66
N GLN A 123 -24.32 -5.36 -10.28
CA GLN A 123 -24.80 -5.50 -8.90
C GLN A 123 -24.89 -6.97 -8.51
N GLU A 124 -25.11 -7.87 -9.48
CA GLU A 124 -24.94 -9.31 -9.37
C GLU A 124 -23.59 -9.75 -8.79
N ASP A 125 -22.46 -9.29 -9.32
CA ASP A 125 -21.14 -9.73 -8.87
C ASP A 125 -20.83 -9.22 -7.47
N LEU A 126 -21.31 -8.02 -7.14
CA LEU A 126 -21.20 -7.44 -5.80
C LEU A 126 -22.09 -8.20 -4.79
N LEU A 127 -23.29 -8.61 -5.19
CA LEU A 127 -24.16 -9.48 -4.39
C LEU A 127 -23.52 -10.86 -4.18
N ARG A 128 -23.02 -11.49 -5.24
CA ARG A 128 -22.34 -12.80 -5.17
C ARG A 128 -21.14 -12.77 -4.23
N LEU A 129 -20.27 -11.76 -4.36
CA LEU A 129 -19.13 -11.60 -3.45
C LEU A 129 -19.55 -11.36 -2.01
N LYS A 130 -20.66 -10.64 -1.77
CA LYS A 130 -21.20 -10.45 -0.42
C LYS A 130 -21.73 -11.75 0.17
N GLU A 131 -22.53 -12.50 -0.59
CA GLU A 131 -23.06 -13.80 -0.18
C GLU A 131 -21.94 -14.80 0.13
N GLU A 132 -20.91 -14.84 -0.70
CA GLU A 132 -19.76 -15.74 -0.51
C GLU A 132 -18.96 -15.34 0.74
N ASN A 133 -18.77 -14.04 1.00
CA ASN A 133 -18.16 -13.56 2.24
C ASN A 133 -18.98 -13.90 3.49
N GLU A 134 -20.31 -13.83 3.43
CA GLU A 134 -21.16 -14.23 4.55
C GLU A 134 -21.08 -15.73 4.82
N LYS A 135 -21.10 -16.56 3.77
CA LYS A 135 -20.90 -18.02 3.91
C LYS A 135 -19.56 -18.35 4.55
N LEU A 136 -18.48 -17.77 4.04
CA LEU A 136 -17.13 -17.97 4.58
C LEU A 136 -17.02 -17.52 6.04
N LYS A 137 -17.66 -16.40 6.42
CA LYS A 137 -17.73 -15.98 7.83
C LYS A 137 -18.51 -16.98 8.70
N GLY A 138 -19.62 -17.52 8.18
CA GLY A 138 -20.37 -18.57 8.86
C GLY A 138 -19.53 -19.82 9.08
N GLU A 139 -18.85 -20.29 8.05
CA GLU A 139 -17.91 -21.42 8.14
C GLU A 139 -16.79 -21.14 9.15
N MET A 140 -16.20 -19.94 9.12
CA MET A 140 -15.15 -19.53 10.06
C MET A 140 -15.63 -19.55 11.53
N ASN A 141 -16.87 -19.11 11.77
CA ASN A 141 -17.47 -19.14 13.10
C ASN A 141 -17.76 -20.56 13.58
N THR A 142 -18.32 -21.41 12.72
CA THR A 142 -18.57 -22.82 13.08
C THR A 142 -17.27 -23.59 13.33
N LEU A 143 -16.22 -23.33 12.55
CA LEU A 143 -14.89 -23.90 12.79
C LEU A 143 -14.30 -23.42 14.11
N LYS A 144 -14.46 -22.13 14.45
CA LYS A 144 -14.04 -21.59 15.75
C LYS A 144 -14.77 -22.24 16.92
N GLU A 145 -16.08 -22.46 16.80
CA GLU A 145 -16.86 -23.13 17.83
C GLU A 145 -16.39 -24.57 18.03
N LYS A 146 -16.21 -25.33 16.94
CA LYS A 146 -15.66 -26.70 17.01
C LYS A 146 -14.26 -26.76 17.60
N LEU A 147 -13.40 -25.79 17.27
CA LEU A 147 -12.06 -25.68 17.86
C LEU A 147 -12.14 -25.46 19.37
N LYS A 148 -13.02 -24.56 19.81
CA LYS A 148 -13.22 -24.26 21.23
C LYS A 148 -13.79 -25.45 22.00
N GLU A 149 -14.68 -26.21 21.37
CA GLU A 149 -15.24 -27.44 21.92
C GLU A 149 -14.15 -28.51 22.10
N LEU A 150 -13.30 -28.70 21.09
CA LEU A 150 -12.15 -29.60 21.17
C LEU A 150 -11.12 -29.16 22.22
N GLU A 151 -10.83 -27.86 22.33
CA GLU A 151 -9.97 -27.31 23.38
C GLU A 151 -10.53 -27.57 24.78
N GLN A 152 -11.84 -27.43 24.97
CA GLN A 152 -12.50 -27.77 26.23
C GLN A 152 -12.44 -29.27 26.51
N MET A 153 -12.63 -30.13 25.52
CA MET A 153 -12.49 -31.58 25.68
C MET A 153 -11.05 -31.99 26.03
N LEU A 154 -10.04 -31.34 25.44
CA LEU A 154 -8.63 -31.59 25.75
C LEU A 154 -8.21 -31.06 27.12
N SER A 155 -8.82 -29.95 27.58
CA SER A 155 -8.65 -29.40 28.92
C SER A 155 -9.36 -30.20 30.01
N SER A 156 -10.29 -31.09 29.63
CA SER A 156 -11.10 -31.92 30.54
C SER A 156 -10.62 -33.38 30.59
N ALA A 157 -9.61 -33.73 29.80
CA ALA A 157 -8.95 -35.04 29.76
C ALA A 157 -7.57 -34.95 30.42
#